data_AF-A0A1L1Y1X5-F1
#
_entry.id   AF-A0A1L1Y1X5-F1
#
_cell.length_a   1.000
_cell.length_b   1.000
_cell.length_c   1.000
_cell.angle_alpha   90.00
_cell.angle_beta   90.00
_cell.angle_gamma   90.00
#
_symmetry.space_group_name_H-M   'P 1'
#
loop_
_entity.id
_entity.type
_entity.pdbx_description
1 polymer ?
#
loop_
_entity_poly.entity_id
_entity_poly.type
_entity_poly.pdbx_seq_one_letter_code
_entity_poly.pdbx_strand_id
1 'polypeptide(L)'
;WHRWIYDDYYRSYLVPLEKYGLKIPHDLVEEAWNRIYNKDYVHEVAQFFATGWPVNYWRIDPMTDEDFEWFEFKYPGWYNKYGKWWENYNRLRYPGKNKPIAFEDVDYQYPHRCWTCMVPALIREDMVTEKVDGQWRTYCSETCAWTDIKAFRPEYEGRPTPNMGRLTGHREWETLHHNRDLADIIKDLGYVRDDGKTLIA
;
A
#
# COMPACT_ATOMS: atom_id res chain seq x y z
N TRP A 1 9.41 -14.03 0.13
CA TRP A 1 8.50 -13.98 -1.02
C TRP A 1 8.89 -14.99 -2.09
N HIS A 2 10.11 -14.92 -2.64
CA HIS A 2 10.56 -15.81 -3.73
C HIS A 2 10.28 -17.31 -3.48
N ARG A 3 10.80 -17.90 -2.39
CA ARG A 3 10.56 -19.32 -2.08
C ARG A 3 9.07 -19.71 -2.12
N TRP A 4 8.25 -19.05 -1.31
CA TRP A 4 6.85 -19.49 -1.14
C TRP A 4 5.93 -19.09 -2.29
N ILE A 5 6.09 -17.90 -2.85
CA ILE A 5 5.17 -17.40 -3.89
C ILE A 5 5.67 -17.81 -5.27
N TYR A 6 6.97 -17.68 -5.53
CA TYR A 6 7.52 -17.94 -6.85
C TYR A 6 7.84 -19.43 -7.05
N ASP A 7 8.58 -20.06 -6.15
CA ASP A 7 8.99 -21.45 -6.32
C ASP A 7 7.87 -22.44 -5.94
N ASP A 8 7.25 -22.26 -4.77
CA ASP A 8 6.24 -23.21 -4.28
C ASP A 8 4.87 -22.98 -4.96
N TYR A 9 4.35 -21.76 -4.93
CA TYR A 9 3.01 -21.50 -5.46
C TYR A 9 2.98 -21.34 -6.99
N TYR A 10 3.79 -20.45 -7.56
CA TYR A 10 3.76 -20.21 -9.00
C TYR A 10 4.32 -21.39 -9.80
N ARG A 11 5.58 -21.76 -9.58
CA ARG A 11 6.24 -22.81 -10.36
C ARG A 11 5.69 -24.20 -10.07
N SER A 12 5.56 -24.57 -8.81
CA SER A 12 5.22 -25.95 -8.45
C SER A 12 3.71 -26.23 -8.46
N TYR A 13 2.87 -25.20 -8.26
CA TYR A 13 1.42 -25.36 -8.24
C TYR A 13 0.69 -24.76 -9.45
N LEU A 14 0.93 -23.49 -9.83
CA LEU A 14 0.19 -22.85 -10.93
C LEU A 14 0.59 -23.32 -12.32
N VAL A 15 1.90 -23.38 -12.63
CA VAL A 15 2.39 -23.76 -13.98
C VAL A 15 1.89 -25.16 -14.41
N PRO A 16 1.88 -26.20 -13.54
CA PRO A 16 1.34 -27.49 -13.92
C PRO A 16 -0.14 -27.48 -14.31
N LEU A 17 -0.91 -26.44 -13.97
CA LEU A 17 -2.31 -26.32 -14.35
C LEU A 17 -2.50 -25.95 -15.83
N GLU A 18 -1.46 -25.50 -16.53
CA GLU A 18 -1.51 -25.22 -17.97
C GLU A 18 -1.84 -26.46 -18.80
N LYS A 19 -1.48 -27.65 -18.32
CA LYS A 19 -1.86 -28.93 -18.96
C LYS A 19 -3.37 -29.15 -19.00
N TYR A 20 -4.13 -28.44 -18.17
CA TYR A 20 -5.59 -28.44 -18.15
C TYR A 20 -6.20 -27.28 -18.95
N GLY A 21 -5.39 -26.53 -19.70
CA GLY A 21 -5.85 -25.43 -20.57
C GLY A 21 -5.97 -24.07 -19.89
N LEU A 22 -5.50 -23.92 -18.65
CA LEU A 22 -5.38 -22.61 -18.02
C LEU A 22 -4.22 -21.81 -18.63
N LYS A 23 -4.42 -20.51 -18.82
CA LYS A 23 -3.36 -19.59 -19.27
C LYS A 23 -2.85 -18.82 -18.06
N ILE A 24 -1.63 -19.12 -17.62
CA ILE A 24 -1.03 -18.46 -16.46
C ILE A 24 -0.41 -17.12 -16.90
N PRO A 25 -0.64 -16.00 -16.18
CA PRO A 25 -0.05 -14.71 -16.50
C PRO A 25 1.39 -14.62 -15.94
N HIS A 26 2.33 -15.32 -16.59
CA HIS A 26 3.73 -15.42 -16.13
C HIS A 26 4.41 -14.05 -15.99
N ASP A 27 4.18 -13.14 -16.93
CA ASP A 27 4.69 -11.77 -16.95
C ASP A 27 4.26 -10.98 -15.71
N LEU A 28 3.00 -11.12 -15.29
CA LEU A 28 2.51 -10.45 -14.08
C LEU A 28 3.16 -10.99 -12.80
N VAL A 29 3.54 -12.28 -12.78
CA VAL A 29 4.26 -12.88 -11.63
C VAL A 29 5.69 -12.34 -11.55
N GLU A 30 6.38 -12.25 -12.69
CA GLU A 30 7.72 -11.64 -12.75
C GLU A 30 7.69 -10.16 -12.36
N GLU A 31 6.71 -9.41 -12.86
CA GLU A 31 6.57 -8.00 -12.50
C GLU A 31 6.22 -7.83 -11.02
N ALA A 32 5.40 -8.71 -10.43
CA ALA A 32 5.15 -8.69 -8.99
C ALA A 32 6.44 -8.87 -8.17
N TRP A 33 7.33 -9.77 -8.60
CA TRP A 33 8.65 -9.92 -7.98
C TRP A 33 9.52 -8.67 -8.17
N ASN A 34 9.57 -8.14 -9.38
CA ASN A 34 10.32 -6.93 -9.72
C ASN A 34 9.90 -5.76 -8.82
N ARG A 35 8.59 -5.55 -8.63
CA ARG A 35 8.06 -4.51 -7.74
C ARG A 35 8.48 -4.72 -6.29
N ILE A 36 8.37 -5.96 -5.80
CA ILE A 36 8.68 -6.31 -4.41
C ILE A 36 10.16 -6.14 -4.10
N TYR A 37 11.03 -6.57 -5.01
CA TYR A 37 12.47 -6.65 -4.76
C TYR A 37 13.24 -5.46 -5.33
N ASN A 38 13.06 -5.13 -6.62
CA ASN A 38 13.85 -4.09 -7.28
C ASN A 38 13.26 -2.68 -7.13
N LYS A 39 11.93 -2.57 -6.93
CA LYS A 39 11.25 -1.29 -6.69
C LYS A 39 10.92 -1.05 -5.22
N ASP A 40 11.52 -1.83 -4.33
CA ASP A 40 11.47 -1.69 -2.87
C ASP A 40 10.06 -1.64 -2.23
N TYR A 41 9.04 -2.20 -2.89
CA TYR A 41 7.64 -2.01 -2.51
C TYR A 41 7.35 -2.19 -1.01
N VAL A 42 7.94 -3.20 -0.37
CA VAL A 42 7.70 -3.50 1.06
C VAL A 42 8.29 -2.43 1.98
N HIS A 43 9.41 -1.81 1.60
CA HIS A 43 10.02 -0.72 2.36
C HIS A 43 9.21 0.57 2.23
N GLU A 44 8.69 0.85 1.03
CA GLU A 44 7.74 1.93 0.80
C GLU A 44 6.44 1.73 1.62
N VAL A 45 5.94 0.48 1.70
CA VAL A 45 4.80 0.12 2.57
C VAL A 45 5.10 0.41 4.04
N ALA A 46 6.31 0.12 4.51
CA ALA A 46 6.69 0.36 5.90
C ALA A 46 6.68 1.87 6.23
N GLN A 47 7.26 2.71 5.37
CA GLN A 47 7.19 4.17 5.52
C GLN A 47 5.75 4.68 5.46
N PHE A 48 4.91 4.11 4.59
CA PHE A 48 3.50 4.48 4.49
C PHE A 48 2.75 4.27 5.82
N PHE A 49 2.85 3.08 6.40
CA PHE A 49 2.16 2.76 7.65
C PHE A 49 2.73 3.53 8.83
N ALA A 50 4.05 3.72 8.88
CA ALA A 50 4.70 4.51 9.92
C ALA A 50 4.35 6.00 9.80
N THR A 51 4.23 6.53 8.58
CA THR A 51 3.74 7.90 8.37
C THR A 51 2.29 8.05 8.83
N GLY A 52 1.44 7.08 8.46
CA GLY A 52 0.02 7.04 8.79
C GLY A 52 -0.30 6.55 10.21
N TRP A 53 0.68 6.46 11.11
CA TRP A 53 0.49 5.84 12.43
C TRP A 53 -0.72 6.35 13.25
N PRO A 54 -1.15 7.64 13.20
CA PRO A 54 -2.29 8.09 14.01
C PRO A 54 -3.61 7.40 13.67
N VAL A 55 -3.72 6.80 12.49
CA VAL A 55 -4.92 6.09 12.02
C VAL A 55 -4.74 4.57 11.98
N ASN A 56 -3.73 4.07 12.67
CA ASN A 56 -3.56 2.63 12.91
C ASN A 56 -4.22 2.24 14.25
N TYR A 57 -4.61 0.98 14.36
CA TYR A 57 -5.02 0.35 15.62
C TYR A 57 -3.86 -0.47 16.25
N TRP A 58 -2.63 -0.21 15.82
CA TRP A 58 -1.40 -0.83 16.32
C TRP A 58 -0.27 0.20 16.35
N ARG A 59 0.81 -0.14 17.05
CA ARG A 59 1.99 0.72 17.24
C ARG A 59 3.11 0.29 16.31
N ILE A 60 3.91 1.24 15.86
CA ILE A 60 5.12 0.98 15.05
C ILE A 60 6.32 1.57 15.79
N ASP A 61 7.20 0.70 16.23
CA ASP A 61 8.44 1.09 16.90
C ASP A 61 9.42 1.73 15.90
N PRO A 62 10.20 2.72 16.35
CA PRO A 62 11.27 3.27 15.53
C PRO A 62 12.41 2.27 15.39
N MET A 63 13.19 2.42 14.32
CA MET A 63 14.38 1.60 14.09
C MET A 63 15.56 2.03 14.97
N THR A 64 16.40 1.05 15.27
CA THR A 64 17.66 1.17 16.00
C THR A 64 18.86 0.97 15.07
N ASP A 65 20.07 1.19 15.58
CA ASP A 65 21.30 0.96 14.82
C ASP A 65 21.44 -0.51 14.38
N GLU A 66 21.03 -1.46 15.23
CA GLU A 66 21.02 -2.89 14.89
C GLU A 66 20.06 -3.19 13.72
N ASP A 67 18.90 -2.53 13.68
CA ASP A 67 17.94 -2.66 12.58
C ASP A 67 18.54 -2.10 11.28
N PHE A 68 19.18 -0.93 11.35
CA PHE A 68 19.82 -0.30 10.19
C PHE A 68 20.95 -1.16 9.62
N GLU A 69 21.81 -1.71 10.48
CA GLU A 69 22.87 -2.64 10.06
C GLU A 69 22.29 -3.89 9.40
N TRP A 70 21.21 -4.45 9.97
CA TRP A 70 20.55 -5.62 9.41
C TRP A 70 19.93 -5.32 8.04
N PHE A 71 19.22 -4.20 7.90
CA PHE A 71 18.60 -3.81 6.63
C PHE A 71 19.66 -3.54 5.56
N GLU A 72 20.73 -2.82 5.88
CA GLU A 72 21.81 -2.56 4.93
C GLU A 72 22.52 -3.86 4.50
N PHE A 73 22.72 -4.80 5.43
CA PHE A 73 23.28 -6.11 5.10
C PHE A 73 22.37 -6.93 4.17
N LYS A 74 21.04 -6.90 4.39
CA LYS A 74 20.07 -7.66 3.58
C LYS A 74 19.71 -6.98 2.26
N TYR A 75 19.74 -5.66 2.24
CA TYR A 75 19.34 -4.80 1.14
C TYR A 75 20.42 -3.70 0.99
N PRO A 76 21.56 -3.99 0.34
CA PRO A 76 22.62 -3.00 0.18
C PRO A 76 22.13 -1.70 -0.47
N GLY A 77 22.43 -0.56 0.13
CA GLY A 77 21.93 0.76 -0.25
C GLY A 77 20.64 1.19 0.45
N TRP A 78 20.02 0.33 1.26
CA TRP A 78 18.78 0.62 1.98
C TRP A 78 18.93 1.81 2.92
N TYR A 79 20.02 1.90 3.69
CA TYR A 79 20.19 3.00 4.63
C TYR A 79 20.32 4.34 3.91
N ASN A 80 21.01 4.38 2.76
CA ASN A 80 21.13 5.59 1.97
C ASN A 80 19.77 6.09 1.44
N LYS A 81 18.85 5.16 1.13
CA LYS A 81 17.51 5.51 0.64
C LYS A 81 16.53 5.84 1.77
N TYR A 82 16.51 5.06 2.85
CA TYR A 82 15.47 5.11 3.88
C TYR A 82 15.94 5.54 5.28
N GLY A 83 17.23 5.42 5.58
CA GLY A 83 17.78 5.58 6.93
C GLY A 83 17.44 6.94 7.54
N LYS A 84 17.72 8.02 6.82
CA LYS A 84 17.41 9.39 7.27
C LYS A 84 15.93 9.60 7.62
N TRP A 85 15.03 8.98 6.86
CA TRP A 85 13.60 9.07 7.16
C TRP A 85 13.25 8.35 8.47
N TRP A 86 13.80 7.15 8.68
CA TRP A 86 13.59 6.39 9.92
C TRP A 86 14.24 7.03 11.15
N GLU A 87 15.38 7.68 11.00
CA GLU A 87 15.97 8.52 12.05
C GLU A 87 15.05 9.68 12.43
N ASN A 88 14.44 10.33 11.43
CA ASN A 88 13.43 11.35 11.68
C ASN A 88 12.20 10.78 12.39
N TYR A 89 11.71 9.62 11.97
CA TYR A 89 10.61 8.94 12.67
C TYR A 89 10.93 8.70 14.15
N ASN A 90 12.15 8.23 14.45
CA ASN A 90 12.60 8.06 15.82
C ASN A 90 12.69 9.38 16.60
N ARG A 91 13.23 10.44 15.98
CA ARG A 91 13.32 11.78 16.59
C ARG A 91 11.94 12.37 16.90
N LEU A 92 10.95 12.12 16.04
CA LEU A 92 9.61 12.72 16.10
C LEU A 92 8.64 11.97 17.02
N ARG A 93 8.99 10.77 17.51
CA ARG A 93 8.10 9.88 18.27
C ARG A 93 7.55 10.42 19.59
N TYR A 94 8.06 11.54 20.10
CA TYR A 94 7.70 12.07 21.42
C TYR A 94 6.46 12.98 21.36
N PRO A 95 5.33 12.58 21.99
CA PRO A 95 4.11 13.38 21.99
C PRO A 95 4.33 14.79 22.56
N GLY A 96 3.67 15.79 21.96
CA GLY A 96 3.68 17.18 22.42
C GLY A 96 4.97 17.97 22.12
N LYS A 97 6.03 17.32 21.61
CA LYS A 97 7.25 18.01 21.15
C LYS A 97 7.21 18.34 19.66
N ASN A 98 6.56 17.51 18.87
CA ASN A 98 6.48 17.64 17.42
C ASN A 98 5.04 17.30 16.95
N LYS A 99 4.73 17.62 15.70
CA LYS A 99 3.54 17.09 15.03
C LYS A 99 3.75 15.61 14.69
N PRO A 100 2.68 14.84 14.43
CA PRO A 100 2.83 13.54 13.78
C PRO A 100 3.64 13.68 12.49
N ILE A 101 4.50 12.70 12.18
CA ILE A 101 5.43 12.75 11.05
C ILE A 101 4.74 13.04 9.70
N ALA A 102 3.47 12.66 9.53
CA ALA A 102 2.65 12.99 8.36
C ALA A 102 2.50 14.50 8.10
N PHE A 103 2.77 15.34 9.11
CA PHE A 103 2.66 16.79 9.05
C PHE A 103 3.99 17.50 9.33
N GLU A 104 5.09 16.76 9.26
CA GLU A 104 6.46 17.27 9.42
C GLU A 104 7.19 17.25 8.08
N ASP A 105 8.14 18.17 7.89
CA ASP A 105 8.97 18.22 6.69
C ASP A 105 10.12 17.21 6.78
N VAL A 106 9.83 15.98 6.35
CA VAL A 106 10.77 14.84 6.38
C VAL A 106 11.02 14.24 5.01
N ASP A 107 10.78 15.02 3.95
CA ASP A 107 10.96 14.61 2.55
C ASP A 107 10.18 13.32 2.19
N TYR A 108 8.96 13.19 2.73
CA TYR A 108 8.04 12.11 2.41
C TYR A 108 6.71 12.66 1.94
N GLN A 109 6.19 12.06 0.86
CA GLN A 109 4.94 12.46 0.24
C GLN A 109 3.94 11.32 0.35
N TYR A 110 2.88 11.55 1.12
CA TYR A 110 1.86 10.53 1.36
C TYR A 110 1.18 10.14 0.03
N PRO A 111 1.16 8.85 -0.35
CA PRO A 111 0.66 8.40 -1.64
C PRO A 111 -0.88 8.39 -1.67
N HIS A 112 -1.44 8.56 -2.87
CA HIS A 112 -2.86 8.26 -3.12
C HIS A 112 -3.14 6.77 -2.95
N ARG A 113 -4.40 6.44 -2.67
CA ARG A 113 -4.88 5.06 -2.64
C ARG A 113 -5.24 4.56 -4.04
N CYS A 114 -5.07 3.26 -4.26
CA CYS A 114 -5.53 2.59 -5.47
C CYS A 114 -7.04 2.31 -5.34
N TRP A 115 -7.82 2.75 -6.33
CA TRP A 115 -9.26 2.49 -6.41
C TRP A 115 -9.60 0.99 -6.39
N THR A 116 -8.77 0.18 -7.05
CA THR A 116 -8.99 -1.26 -7.20
C THR A 116 -8.74 -2.02 -5.92
N CYS A 117 -7.49 -1.99 -5.43
CA CYS A 117 -7.06 -2.86 -4.34
C CYS A 117 -7.05 -2.17 -2.95
N MET A 118 -7.31 -0.86 -2.87
CA MET A 118 -7.28 -0.08 -1.62
C MET A 118 -5.90 0.11 -0.98
N VAL A 119 -4.85 -0.43 -1.60
CA VAL A 119 -3.45 -0.32 -1.17
C VAL A 119 -2.87 1.02 -1.69
N PRO A 120 -1.86 1.65 -1.05
CA PRO A 120 -1.33 2.92 -1.54
C PRO A 120 -0.54 2.72 -2.84
N ALA A 121 -0.61 3.73 -3.73
CA ALA A 121 0.17 3.79 -4.96
C ALA A 121 1.62 4.22 -4.65
N LEU A 122 2.39 3.27 -4.12
CA LEU A 122 3.72 3.51 -3.54
C LEU A 122 4.83 3.64 -4.58
N ILE A 123 4.75 2.86 -5.66
CA ILE A 123 5.69 2.94 -6.77
C ILE A 123 5.13 3.96 -7.75
N ARG A 124 5.74 5.15 -7.80
CA ARG A 124 5.20 6.29 -8.54
C ARG A 124 5.16 6.04 -10.05
N GLU A 125 6.15 5.32 -10.56
CA GLU A 125 6.28 5.03 -12.00
C GLU A 125 5.19 4.06 -12.48
N ASP A 126 4.60 3.27 -11.57
CA ASP A 126 3.50 2.34 -11.88
C ASP A 126 2.11 3.00 -11.79
N MET A 127 2.04 4.26 -11.33
CA MET A 127 0.78 4.91 -11.03
C MET A 127 0.03 5.27 -12.32
N VAL A 128 -1.22 4.84 -12.40
CA VAL A 128 -2.14 5.20 -13.49
C VAL A 128 -3.25 6.08 -12.94
N THR A 129 -3.62 7.14 -13.65
CA THR A 129 -4.75 8.01 -13.30
C THR A 129 -5.68 8.11 -14.49
N GLU A 130 -6.97 7.82 -14.29
CA GLU A 130 -7.95 7.80 -15.38
C GLU A 130 -9.33 8.28 -14.88
N LYS A 131 -10.14 8.83 -15.80
CA LYS A 131 -11.52 9.20 -15.50
C LYS A 131 -12.48 8.09 -15.90
N VAL A 132 -13.02 7.38 -14.91
CA VAL A 132 -13.89 6.21 -15.11
C VAL A 132 -15.25 6.48 -14.49
N ASP A 133 -16.31 6.25 -15.27
CA ASP A 133 -17.70 6.54 -14.87
C ASP A 133 -17.89 7.99 -14.35
N GLY A 134 -17.15 8.95 -14.92
CA GLY A 134 -17.19 10.35 -14.53
C GLY A 134 -16.34 10.74 -13.31
N GLN A 135 -15.69 9.77 -12.66
CA GLN A 135 -14.83 9.99 -11.48
C GLN A 135 -13.35 9.81 -11.84
N TRP A 136 -12.51 10.74 -11.38
CA TRP A 136 -11.05 10.56 -11.40
C TRP A 136 -10.66 9.50 -10.38
N ARG A 137 -9.88 8.51 -10.83
CA ARG A 137 -9.42 7.38 -10.01
C ARG A 137 -7.93 7.19 -10.19
N THR A 138 -7.25 6.83 -9.10
CA THR A 138 -5.84 6.48 -9.10
C THR A 138 -5.67 4.97 -8.95
N TYR A 139 -4.71 4.38 -9.65
CA TYR A 139 -4.39 2.96 -9.59
C TYR A 139 -2.90 2.77 -9.34
N CYS A 140 -2.55 1.78 -8.49
CA CYS A 140 -1.15 1.48 -8.19
C CYS A 140 -0.46 0.61 -9.26
N SER A 141 -1.16 0.21 -10.32
CA SER A 141 -0.60 -0.51 -11.46
C SER A 141 -1.57 -0.52 -12.63
N GLU A 142 -1.05 -0.81 -13.83
CA GLU A 142 -1.87 -1.06 -15.03
C GLU A 142 -2.87 -2.22 -14.83
N THR A 143 -2.48 -3.28 -14.11
CA THR A 143 -3.38 -4.39 -13.80
C THR A 143 -4.55 -3.94 -12.92
N CYS A 144 -4.30 -3.06 -11.96
CA CYS A 144 -5.37 -2.47 -11.14
C CYS A 144 -6.30 -1.61 -11.99
N ALA A 145 -5.75 -0.79 -12.87
CA ALA A 145 -6.53 0.03 -13.80
C ALA A 145 -7.37 -0.85 -14.74
N TRP A 146 -6.77 -1.86 -15.37
CA TRP A 146 -7.46 -2.82 -16.24
C TRP A 146 -8.58 -3.56 -15.51
N THR A 147 -8.35 -3.97 -14.26
CA THR A 147 -9.34 -4.70 -13.46
C THR A 147 -10.60 -3.87 -13.30
N ASP A 148 -10.47 -2.61 -12.89
CA ASP A 148 -11.61 -1.71 -12.81
C ASP A 148 -12.14 -1.42 -14.22
N ILE A 149 -11.35 -0.85 -15.12
CA ILE A 149 -11.78 -0.28 -16.40
C ILE A 149 -12.42 -1.31 -17.34
N LYS A 150 -11.89 -2.53 -17.38
CA LYS A 150 -12.23 -3.56 -18.37
C LYS A 150 -12.84 -4.81 -17.74
N ALA A 151 -12.20 -5.39 -16.74
CA ALA A 151 -12.58 -6.73 -16.25
C ALA A 151 -13.87 -6.71 -15.40
N PHE A 152 -14.00 -5.73 -14.51
CA PHE A 152 -15.11 -5.66 -13.56
C PHE A 152 -16.25 -4.83 -14.17
N ARG A 153 -16.83 -5.39 -15.23
CA ARG A 153 -17.93 -4.81 -16.00
C ARG A 153 -19.12 -5.79 -16.05
N PRO A 154 -20.34 -5.33 -16.43
CA PRO A 154 -21.50 -6.21 -16.56
C PRO A 154 -21.30 -7.32 -17.62
N GLU A 155 -20.43 -7.08 -18.58
CA GLU A 155 -20.01 -8.02 -19.61
C GLU A 155 -18.49 -7.97 -19.76
N TYR A 156 -17.87 -9.15 -19.86
CA TYR A 156 -16.43 -9.31 -20.09
C TYR A 156 -16.19 -10.41 -21.12
N GLU A 157 -15.42 -10.11 -22.16
CA GLU A 157 -15.11 -11.04 -23.27
C GLU A 157 -16.37 -11.74 -23.86
N GLY A 158 -17.45 -10.97 -24.05
CA GLY A 158 -18.69 -11.49 -24.63
C GLY A 158 -19.55 -12.30 -23.66
N ARG A 159 -19.20 -12.34 -22.36
CA ARG A 159 -19.92 -13.10 -21.33
C ARG A 159 -20.49 -12.18 -20.26
N PRO A 160 -21.75 -12.37 -19.85
CA PRO A 160 -22.29 -11.63 -18.72
C PRO A 160 -21.57 -12.04 -17.43
N THR A 161 -21.21 -11.06 -16.63
CA THR A 161 -20.42 -11.25 -15.40
C THR A 161 -21.16 -10.66 -14.19
N PRO A 162 -22.36 -11.18 -13.83
CA PRO A 162 -23.21 -10.59 -12.80
C PRO A 162 -22.56 -10.59 -11.41
N ASN A 163 -21.57 -11.46 -11.18
CA ASN A 163 -20.83 -11.57 -9.92
C ASN A 163 -19.52 -10.76 -9.92
N MET A 164 -19.06 -10.26 -11.08
CA MET A 164 -17.93 -9.33 -11.16
C MET A 164 -18.49 -7.92 -10.93
N GLY A 165 -18.68 -7.58 -9.66
CA GLY A 165 -19.27 -6.30 -9.26
C GLY A 165 -18.43 -5.11 -9.74
N ARG A 166 -19.07 -3.97 -9.98
CA ARG A 166 -18.36 -2.70 -10.18
C ARG A 166 -17.77 -2.22 -8.86
N LEU A 167 -16.60 -1.62 -8.93
CA LEU A 167 -15.96 -0.98 -7.78
C LEU A 167 -16.58 0.41 -7.58
N THR A 168 -17.64 0.46 -6.78
CA THR A 168 -18.42 1.67 -6.51
C THR A 168 -18.30 2.13 -5.05
N GLY A 169 -18.87 3.29 -4.76
CA GLY A 169 -18.97 3.85 -3.40
C GLY A 169 -17.79 4.73 -3.02
N HIS A 170 -17.80 5.20 -1.77
CA HIS A 170 -16.65 5.88 -1.17
C HIS A 170 -15.62 4.82 -0.77
N ARG A 171 -14.51 4.80 -1.50
CA ARG A 171 -13.46 3.80 -1.34
C ARG A 171 -12.26 4.42 -0.66
N GLU A 172 -11.62 5.36 -1.35
CA GLU A 172 -10.33 5.94 -0.93
C GLU A 172 -10.48 6.78 0.34
N TRP A 173 -9.48 6.68 1.22
CA TRP A 173 -9.42 7.39 2.49
C TRP A 173 -9.56 8.91 2.29
N GLU A 174 -8.88 9.43 1.27
CA GLU A 174 -8.83 10.86 0.93
C GLU A 174 -10.20 11.38 0.50
N THR A 175 -10.99 10.55 -0.20
CA THR A 175 -12.35 10.90 -0.62
C THR A 175 -13.33 10.79 0.54
N LEU A 176 -13.19 9.77 1.39
CA LEU A 176 -14.08 9.54 2.53
C LEU A 176 -13.94 10.61 3.63
N HIS A 177 -12.72 11.07 3.87
CA HIS A 177 -12.38 11.98 4.96
C HIS A 177 -11.98 13.39 4.49
N HIS A 178 -12.30 13.74 3.24
CA HIS A 178 -12.01 15.06 2.70
C HIS A 178 -12.59 16.17 3.59
N ASN A 179 -11.79 17.20 3.90
CA ASN A 179 -12.15 18.32 4.79
C ASN A 179 -12.56 17.94 6.22
N ARG A 180 -12.16 16.75 6.70
CA ARG A 180 -12.34 16.36 8.10
C ARG A 180 -11.09 16.62 8.94
N ASP A 181 -11.29 16.95 10.20
CA ASP A 181 -10.21 17.00 11.18
C ASP A 181 -9.75 15.59 11.56
N LEU A 182 -8.44 15.39 11.70
CA LEU A 182 -7.85 14.09 12.01
C LEU A 182 -8.32 13.54 13.36
N ALA A 183 -8.46 14.39 14.38
CA ALA A 183 -8.89 13.95 15.71
C ALA A 183 -10.34 13.44 15.68
N ASP A 184 -11.21 14.09 14.90
CA ASP A 184 -12.58 13.64 14.71
C ASP A 184 -12.64 12.29 13.99
N ILE A 185 -11.80 12.08 12.98
CA ILE A 185 -11.70 10.78 12.27
C ILE A 185 -11.27 9.68 13.25
N ILE A 186 -10.21 9.91 14.02
CA ILE A 186 -9.68 8.96 15.00
C ILE A 186 -10.75 8.58 16.03
N LYS A 187 -11.51 9.57 16.51
CA LYS A 187 -12.58 9.36 17.48
C LYS A 187 -13.72 8.53 16.89
N ASP A 188 -14.16 8.84 15.67
CA ASP A 188 -15.20 8.08 14.97
C ASP A 188 -14.79 6.63 14.71
N LEU A 189 -13.51 6.40 14.40
CA LEU A 189 -12.95 5.06 14.22
C LEU A 189 -12.77 4.29 15.54
N GLY A 190 -12.92 4.95 16.69
CA GLY A 190 -12.72 4.34 18.00
C GLY A 190 -11.25 4.07 18.31
N TYR A 191 -10.31 4.81 17.73
CA TYR A 191 -8.87 4.60 17.90
C TYR A 191 -8.30 5.32 19.14
N VAL A 192 -9.09 5.35 20.20
CA VAL A 192 -8.77 5.96 21.50
C VAL A 192 -8.99 4.91 22.59
N ARG A 193 -8.09 4.86 23.57
CA ARG A 193 -8.16 3.97 24.74
C ARG A 193 -9.29 4.40 25.69
N ASP A 194 -9.55 3.57 26.70
CA ASP A 194 -10.62 3.76 27.69
C ASP A 194 -10.55 5.09 28.45
N ASP A 195 -9.38 5.73 28.51
CA ASP A 195 -9.20 7.05 29.12
C ASP A 195 -9.75 8.21 28.26
N GLY A 196 -10.24 7.91 27.06
CA GLY A 196 -10.89 8.84 26.15
C GLY A 196 -9.97 9.88 25.51
N LYS A 197 -8.65 9.75 25.69
CA LYS A 197 -7.66 10.73 25.17
C LYS A 197 -6.39 10.11 24.60
N THR A 198 -6.00 8.93 25.06
CA THR A 198 -4.77 8.28 24.62
C THR A 198 -5.06 7.46 23.37
N LEU A 199 -4.33 7.71 22.28
CA LEU A 199 -4.48 6.93 21.04
C LEU A 199 -4.14 5.45 21.26
N ILE A 200 -4.74 4.56 20.46
CA ILE A 200 -4.38 3.14 20.44
C ILE A 200 -2.95 2.93 19.91
N ALA A 201 -2.59 3.68 18.87
CA ALA A 201 -1.27 3.67 18.26
C ALA A 201 -0.17 4.32 19.12
#